data_AF-A0A644ZVL3-F1
#
_entry.id   AF-A0A644ZVL3-F1
#
_cell.length_a   1.000
_cell.length_b   1.000
_cell.length_c   1.000
_cell.angle_alpha   90.00
_cell.angle_beta   90.00
_cell.angle_gamma   90.00
#
_symmetry.space_group_name_H-M   'P 1'
#
loop_
_entity.id
_entity.type
_entity.pdbx_description
1 polymer ?
#
loop_
_entity_poly.entity_id
_entity_poly.type
_entity_poly.pdbx_seq_one_letter_code
_entity_poly.pdbx_strand_id
1 'polypeptide(L)'
;MAIKAFAKVVKEVPDAQLDIFGHGDEKQNYELLIKKLGVEKNIHVYGYTQDAVGEFQRSGFSLMTSKTEGFGISILESLSVNTPVIAFDYSYGPKDLIENDVNGYIIPNGDVDALSRKIIKLLKNPELLKKLSQNTEGVVQRYAKPIIREKLLSLLNYVDEYQDELPVSIQSINQVISIDKKEDRSIYLDIELNLKLVTEEIQPKCYIHVTAPGAFDKMDSTLYQGVYSSEKFKFNLSIPFEVIESILKYPEEPFTLGVQNKRHYQMIKLPKIKEEILSFLN
;
A
#
# COMPACT_ATOMS: atom_id res chain seq x y z
N MET A 1 22.26 -9.86 -13.84
CA MET A 1 22.55 -9.13 -15.10
C MET A 1 23.86 -8.36 -15.01
N ALA A 2 24.18 -7.75 -13.86
CA ALA A 2 25.47 -7.08 -13.60
C ALA A 2 26.70 -7.90 -14.06
N ILE A 3 26.82 -9.17 -13.65
CA ILE A 3 27.95 -10.05 -14.03
C ILE A 3 28.13 -10.13 -15.56
N LYS A 4 27.03 -10.27 -16.32
CA LYS A 4 27.08 -10.33 -17.79
C LYS A 4 27.52 -9.00 -18.41
N ALA A 5 27.07 -7.88 -17.86
CA ALA A 5 27.50 -6.55 -18.30
C ALA A 5 28.99 -6.34 -17.98
N PHE A 6 29.42 -6.70 -16.77
CA PHE A 6 30.79 -6.50 -16.31
C PHE A 6 31.79 -7.36 -17.09
N ALA A 7 31.41 -8.56 -17.53
CA ALA A 7 32.24 -9.34 -18.46
C ALA A 7 32.49 -8.64 -19.81
N LYS A 8 31.61 -7.74 -20.25
CA LYS A 8 31.85 -6.87 -21.42
C LYS A 8 32.76 -5.70 -21.05
N VAL A 9 32.59 -5.14 -19.86
CA VAL A 9 33.41 -4.05 -19.32
C VAL A 9 34.89 -4.45 -19.22
N VAL A 10 35.19 -5.63 -18.69
CA VAL A 10 36.57 -6.13 -18.52
C VAL A 10 37.35 -6.21 -19.84
N LYS A 11 36.66 -6.43 -20.98
CA LYS A 11 37.32 -6.41 -22.29
C LYS A 11 37.85 -5.02 -22.68
N GLU A 12 37.22 -3.97 -22.17
CA GLU A 12 37.50 -2.56 -22.48
C GLU A 12 38.28 -1.85 -21.37
N VAL A 13 38.16 -2.33 -20.14
CA VAL A 13 38.81 -1.82 -18.93
C VAL A 13 39.27 -3.03 -18.09
N PRO A 14 40.43 -3.64 -18.39
CA PRO A 14 40.87 -4.90 -17.79
C PRO A 14 41.05 -4.88 -16.27
N ASP A 15 41.32 -3.71 -15.69
CA ASP A 15 41.56 -3.54 -14.25
C ASP A 15 40.26 -3.24 -13.47
N ALA A 16 39.11 -3.17 -14.13
CA ALA A 16 37.83 -2.88 -13.49
C ALA A 16 37.44 -3.99 -12.49
N GLN A 17 36.90 -3.60 -11.34
CA GLN A 17 36.45 -4.50 -10.27
C GLN A 17 34.96 -4.33 -9.98
N LEU A 18 34.26 -5.43 -9.72
CA LEU A 18 32.86 -5.49 -9.29
C LEU A 18 32.77 -6.32 -8.02
N ASP A 19 32.41 -5.65 -6.94
CA ASP A 19 32.17 -6.30 -5.65
C ASP A 19 30.66 -6.47 -5.43
N ILE A 20 30.25 -7.69 -5.11
CA ILE A 20 28.85 -8.06 -4.87
C ILE A 20 28.73 -8.48 -3.41
N PHE A 21 27.99 -7.72 -2.62
CA PHE A 21 27.72 -8.02 -1.22
C PHE A 21 26.30 -8.56 -1.03
N GLY A 22 26.15 -9.47 -0.07
CA GLY A 22 24.85 -10.04 0.29
C GLY A 22 24.89 -11.54 0.54
N HIS A 23 23.73 -12.09 0.87
CA HIS A 23 23.53 -13.52 1.05
C HIS A 23 22.27 -13.96 0.30
N GLY A 24 22.32 -15.15 -0.29
CA GLY A 24 21.18 -15.73 -0.98
C GLY A 24 21.55 -17.01 -1.73
N ASP A 25 20.52 -17.74 -2.15
CA ASP A 25 20.65 -19.07 -2.76
C ASP A 25 21.40 -19.06 -4.09
N GLU A 26 21.44 -17.91 -4.76
CA GLU A 26 22.05 -17.74 -6.07
C GLU A 26 23.58 -17.63 -6.05
N LYS A 27 24.23 -17.64 -4.87
CA LYS A 27 25.69 -17.47 -4.78
C LYS A 27 26.47 -18.45 -5.66
N GLN A 28 26.10 -19.72 -5.63
CA GLN A 28 26.76 -20.76 -6.43
C GLN A 28 26.56 -20.52 -7.95
N ASN A 29 25.37 -20.07 -8.35
CA ASN A 29 25.08 -19.72 -9.74
C ASN A 29 25.93 -18.53 -10.22
N TYR A 30 26.19 -17.57 -9.33
CA TYR A 30 27.06 -16.43 -9.63
C TYR A 30 28.51 -16.85 -9.82
N GLU A 31 29.06 -17.65 -8.91
CA GLU A 31 30.43 -18.17 -9.00
C GLU A 31 30.64 -19.00 -10.28
N LEU A 32 29.68 -19.87 -10.63
CA LEU A 32 29.70 -20.63 -11.89
C LEU A 32 29.66 -19.71 -13.12
N LEU A 33 28.84 -18.66 -13.09
CA LEU A 33 28.74 -17.70 -14.20
C LEU A 33 30.02 -16.87 -14.35
N ILE A 34 30.62 -16.43 -13.25
CA ILE A 34 31.89 -15.68 -13.22
C ILE A 34 33.00 -16.54 -13.84
N LYS A 35 33.12 -17.80 -13.42
CA LYS A 35 34.08 -18.77 -13.98
C LYS A 35 33.85 -19.03 -15.46
N LYS A 36 32.59 -19.24 -15.87
CA LYS A 36 32.23 -19.46 -17.28
C LYS A 36 32.61 -18.27 -18.16
N LEU A 37 32.57 -17.06 -17.62
CA LEU A 37 32.90 -15.83 -18.35
C LEU A 37 34.38 -15.43 -18.26
N GLY A 38 35.19 -16.13 -17.46
CA GLY A 38 36.64 -15.89 -17.33
C GLY A 38 36.99 -14.57 -16.65
N VAL A 39 36.16 -14.12 -15.69
CA VAL A 39 36.29 -12.82 -15.00
C VAL A 39 36.48 -12.97 -13.49
N GLU A 40 37.04 -14.09 -13.05
CA GLU A 40 37.28 -14.42 -11.64
C GLU A 40 38.19 -13.40 -10.92
N LYS A 41 39.05 -12.70 -11.66
CA LYS A 41 39.95 -11.66 -11.11
C LYS A 41 39.30 -10.27 -10.99
N ASN A 42 38.09 -10.11 -11.52
CA ASN A 42 37.42 -8.83 -11.67
C ASN A 42 36.09 -8.77 -10.91
N ILE A 43 35.50 -9.92 -10.55
CA ILE A 43 34.20 -9.98 -9.90
C ILE A 43 34.31 -10.82 -8.63
N HIS A 44 34.04 -10.19 -7.49
CA HIS A 44 34.09 -10.84 -6.18
C HIS A 44 32.71 -10.89 -5.56
N VAL A 45 32.31 -12.08 -5.09
CA VAL A 45 31.05 -12.29 -4.37
C VAL A 45 31.35 -12.48 -2.90
N TYR A 46 31.09 -11.43 -2.12
CA TYR A 46 31.23 -11.41 -0.68
C TYR A 46 29.96 -11.92 0.00
N GLY A 47 30.06 -12.16 1.31
CA GLY A 47 28.90 -12.43 2.15
C GLY A 47 28.13 -11.16 2.49
N TYR A 48 27.27 -11.28 3.49
CA TYR A 48 26.60 -10.13 4.09
C TYR A 48 27.62 -9.16 4.72
N THR A 49 27.44 -7.86 4.51
CA THR A 49 28.20 -6.80 5.18
C THR A 49 27.29 -6.08 6.18
N GLN A 50 27.85 -5.71 7.34
CA GLN A 50 27.18 -4.84 8.31
C GLN A 50 27.39 -3.35 8.00
N ASP A 51 28.30 -3.01 7.08
CA ASP A 51 28.67 -1.65 6.72
C ASP A 51 28.48 -1.40 5.22
N ALA A 52 27.24 -1.54 4.74
CA ALA A 52 26.91 -1.32 3.33
C ALA A 52 27.25 0.11 2.87
N VAL A 53 27.05 1.09 3.75
CA VAL A 53 27.37 2.50 3.50
C VAL A 53 28.88 2.69 3.27
N GLY A 54 29.73 2.07 4.08
CA GLY A 54 31.17 2.07 3.87
C GLY A 54 31.60 1.37 2.58
N GLU A 55 30.92 0.30 2.16
CA GLU A 55 31.18 -0.34 0.86
C GLU A 55 30.82 0.60 -0.31
N PHE A 56 29.68 1.29 -0.24
CA PHE A 56 29.31 2.28 -1.25
C PHE A 56 30.32 3.42 -1.30
N GLN A 57 30.78 3.92 -0.14
CA GLN A 57 31.73 5.02 -0.07
C GLN A 57 33.10 4.68 -0.69
N ARG A 58 33.52 3.42 -0.61
CA ARG A 58 34.76 2.94 -1.25
C ARG A 58 34.60 2.68 -2.75
N SER A 59 33.37 2.60 -3.23
CA SER A 59 33.04 2.30 -4.63
C SER A 59 32.99 3.57 -5.47
N GLY A 60 33.38 3.48 -6.74
CA GLY A 60 33.25 4.61 -7.68
C GLY A 60 31.78 4.92 -8.03
N PHE A 61 30.97 3.89 -8.22
CA PHE A 61 29.53 3.95 -8.47
C PHE A 61 28.92 2.58 -8.13
N SER A 62 27.62 2.51 -7.89
CA SER A 62 26.91 1.26 -7.60
C SER A 62 25.96 0.86 -8.74
N LEU A 63 25.61 -0.43 -8.78
CA LEU A 63 24.72 -1.00 -9.81
C LEU A 63 23.44 -1.52 -9.17
N MET A 64 22.30 -1.00 -9.60
CA MET A 64 20.99 -1.50 -9.22
C MET A 64 20.38 -2.30 -10.38
N THR A 65 20.60 -3.62 -10.37
CA THR A 65 20.16 -4.53 -11.45
C THR A 65 18.97 -5.40 -11.08
N SER A 66 18.24 -5.02 -10.02
CA SER A 66 16.98 -5.66 -9.63
C SER A 66 15.92 -5.51 -10.72
N LYS A 67 14.93 -6.41 -10.71
CA LYS A 67 13.76 -6.36 -11.61
C LYS A 67 12.61 -5.57 -11.01
N THR A 68 12.53 -5.51 -9.68
CA THR A 68 11.45 -4.91 -8.90
C THR A 68 11.99 -4.48 -7.55
N GLU A 69 11.65 -3.28 -7.10
CA GLU A 69 11.88 -2.81 -5.73
C GLU A 69 10.64 -2.08 -5.22
N GLY A 70 10.51 -1.99 -3.90
CA GLY A 70 9.50 -1.12 -3.28
C GLY A 70 9.88 0.36 -3.39
N PHE A 71 11.08 0.72 -2.94
CA PHE A 71 11.55 2.10 -2.87
C PHE A 71 13.01 2.30 -3.31
N GLY A 72 13.87 1.29 -3.15
CA GLY A 72 15.30 1.39 -3.50
C GLY A 72 16.16 1.97 -2.37
N ILE A 73 16.07 1.42 -1.15
CA ILE A 73 16.87 1.88 0.01
C ILE A 73 18.37 1.85 -0.31
N SER A 74 18.87 0.83 -1.00
CA SER A 74 20.28 0.76 -1.38
C SER A 74 20.71 1.83 -2.40
N ILE A 75 19.79 2.31 -3.25
CA ILE A 75 20.03 3.48 -4.11
C ILE A 75 20.22 4.72 -3.22
N LEU A 76 19.33 4.90 -2.22
CA LEU A 76 19.40 6.03 -1.29
C LEU A 76 20.70 6.00 -0.46
N GLU A 77 21.09 4.83 0.05
CA GLU A 77 22.34 4.62 0.79
C GLU A 77 23.57 4.95 -0.07
N SER A 78 23.61 4.48 -1.31
CA SER A 78 24.69 4.81 -2.25
C SER A 78 24.79 6.31 -2.50
N LEU A 79 23.67 6.97 -2.80
CA LEU A 79 23.64 8.42 -3.04
C LEU A 79 23.99 9.22 -1.79
N SER A 80 23.75 8.69 -0.58
CA SER A 80 24.05 9.37 0.70
C SER A 80 25.54 9.56 0.96
N VAL A 81 26.39 8.75 0.34
CA VAL A 81 27.86 8.81 0.48
C VAL A 81 28.55 9.26 -0.80
N ASN A 82 27.82 9.98 -1.63
CA ASN A 82 28.27 10.52 -2.90
C ASN A 82 28.65 9.50 -3.97
N THR A 83 28.04 8.31 -3.93
CA THR A 83 28.30 7.24 -4.89
C THR A 83 27.17 7.18 -5.92
N PRO A 84 27.40 7.60 -7.18
CA PRO A 84 26.40 7.57 -8.24
C PRO A 84 25.86 6.16 -8.50
N VAL A 85 24.64 6.07 -9.03
CA VAL A 85 23.97 4.78 -9.26
C VAL A 85 23.65 4.59 -10.74
N ILE A 86 23.94 3.41 -11.27
CA ILE A 86 23.41 2.96 -12.56
C ILE A 86 22.33 1.92 -12.29
N ALA A 87 21.09 2.24 -12.65
CA ALA A 87 19.92 1.40 -12.38
C ALA A 87 19.17 1.02 -13.65
N PHE A 88 18.53 -0.14 -13.66
CA PHE A 88 17.50 -0.43 -14.67
C PHE A 88 16.22 0.37 -14.43
N ASP A 89 15.50 0.65 -15.50
CA ASP A 89 14.22 1.35 -15.51
C ASP A 89 13.08 0.37 -15.17
N TYR A 90 12.80 0.22 -13.88
CA TYR A 90 11.64 -0.50 -13.38
C TYR A 90 10.81 0.41 -12.46
N SER A 91 9.51 0.16 -12.40
CA SER A 91 8.62 0.83 -11.45
C SER A 91 8.53 -0.02 -10.17
N TYR A 92 8.80 0.52 -8.97
CA TYR A 92 9.07 1.91 -8.56
C TYR A 92 10.50 2.08 -7.99
N GLY A 93 10.95 3.32 -7.72
CA GLY A 93 12.20 3.57 -7.00
C GLY A 93 13.28 4.33 -7.80
N PRO A 94 13.90 3.75 -8.84
CA PRO A 94 15.03 4.37 -9.54
C PRO A 94 14.75 5.80 -10.04
N LYS A 95 13.58 6.04 -10.64
CA LYS A 95 13.18 7.35 -11.17
C LYS A 95 12.88 8.40 -10.09
N ASP A 96 12.63 7.99 -8.85
CA ASP A 96 12.38 8.90 -7.74
C ASP A 96 13.70 9.45 -7.16
N LEU A 97 14.75 8.63 -7.23
CA LEU A 97 16.05 8.89 -6.61
C LEU A 97 17.13 9.33 -7.61
N ILE A 98 17.09 8.84 -8.84
CA ILE A 98 18.10 9.07 -9.88
C ILE A 98 17.58 10.05 -10.92
N GLU A 99 18.29 11.15 -11.08
CA GLU A 99 18.13 12.05 -12.22
C GLU A 99 19.15 11.66 -13.29
N ASN A 100 18.64 11.15 -14.41
CA ASN A 100 19.46 10.55 -15.46
C ASN A 100 20.46 11.55 -16.06
N ASP A 101 21.73 11.13 -16.19
CA ASP A 101 22.88 11.95 -16.61
C ASP A 101 23.25 13.10 -15.63
N VAL A 102 22.61 13.19 -14.45
CA VAL A 102 22.90 14.19 -13.41
C VAL A 102 23.60 13.57 -12.21
N ASN A 103 23.00 12.57 -11.56
CA ASN A 103 23.54 11.90 -10.36
C ASN A 103 23.67 10.38 -10.54
N GLY A 104 23.41 9.88 -11.75
CA GLY A 104 23.40 8.47 -12.09
C GLY A 104 22.86 8.23 -13.49
N TYR A 105 22.54 6.98 -13.80
CA TYR A 105 21.97 6.56 -15.07
C TYR A 105 20.78 5.64 -14.91
N ILE A 106 19.76 5.86 -15.73
CA ILE A 106 18.60 4.97 -15.87
C ILE A 106 18.72 4.25 -17.20
N ILE A 107 18.74 2.93 -17.15
CA ILE A 107 18.98 2.03 -18.29
C ILE A 107 17.69 1.30 -18.63
N PRO A 108 17.30 1.14 -19.91
CA PRO A 108 16.16 0.29 -20.27
C PRO A 108 16.26 -1.09 -19.61
N ASN A 109 15.16 -1.56 -19.01
CA ASN A 109 15.18 -2.79 -18.22
C ASN A 109 15.67 -3.99 -19.04
N GLY A 110 16.65 -4.73 -18.50
CA GLY A 110 17.24 -5.89 -19.15
C GLY A 110 18.26 -5.58 -20.25
N ASP A 111 18.50 -4.31 -20.60
CA ASP A 111 19.52 -3.93 -21.60
C ASP A 111 20.93 -3.99 -20.99
N VAL A 112 21.49 -5.19 -20.98
CA VAL A 112 22.84 -5.50 -20.50
C VAL A 112 23.92 -4.75 -21.30
N ASP A 113 23.68 -4.49 -22.59
CA ASP A 113 24.60 -3.77 -23.45
C ASP A 113 24.66 -2.30 -23.09
N ALA A 114 23.51 -1.64 -22.91
CA ALA A 114 23.43 -0.26 -22.44
C ALA A 114 24.05 -0.11 -21.05
N LEU A 115 23.82 -1.06 -20.14
CA LEU A 115 24.45 -1.10 -18.83
C LEU A 115 25.98 -1.11 -18.96
N SER A 116 26.55 -2.02 -19.78
CA SER A 116 28.01 -2.07 -19.98
C SER A 116 28.57 -0.78 -20.59
N ARG A 117 27.88 -0.16 -21.56
CA ARG A 117 28.33 1.10 -22.19
C ARG A 117 28.43 2.23 -21.17
N LYS A 118 27.45 2.35 -20.27
CA LYS A 118 27.46 3.39 -19.22
C LYS A 118 28.52 3.13 -18.15
N ILE A 119 28.74 1.87 -17.77
CA ILE A 119 29.85 1.48 -16.88
C ILE A 119 31.20 1.86 -17.51
N ILE A 120 31.46 1.47 -18.77
CA ILE A 120 32.69 1.80 -19.49
C ILE A 120 32.86 3.33 -19.58
N LYS A 121 31.78 4.07 -19.86
CA LYS A 121 31.81 5.53 -19.94
C LYS A 121 32.30 6.17 -18.62
N LEU A 122 31.82 5.69 -17.47
CA LEU A 122 32.25 6.23 -16.17
C LEU A 122 33.69 5.84 -15.84
N LEU A 123 34.06 4.57 -16.06
CA LEU A 123 35.42 4.09 -15.79
C LEU A 123 36.48 4.79 -16.67
N LYS A 124 36.15 5.11 -17.93
CA LYS A 124 37.05 5.83 -18.85
C LYS A 124 37.01 7.36 -18.69
N ASN A 125 36.15 7.92 -17.83
CA ASN A 125 35.98 9.37 -17.68
C ASN A 125 35.86 9.79 -16.20
N PRO A 126 36.99 9.93 -15.48
CA PRO A 126 37.02 10.30 -14.07
C PRO A 126 36.36 11.66 -13.77
N GLU A 127 36.49 12.64 -14.66
CA GLU A 127 35.86 13.96 -14.49
C GLU A 127 34.33 13.88 -14.54
N LEU A 128 33.80 13.07 -15.46
CA LEU A 128 32.37 12.79 -15.50
C LEU A 128 31.90 12.08 -14.22
N LEU A 129 32.64 11.09 -13.75
CA LEU A 129 32.30 10.37 -12.52
C LEU A 129 32.28 11.33 -11.32
N LYS A 130 33.30 12.18 -11.19
CA LYS A 130 33.36 13.21 -10.16
C LYS A 130 32.19 14.18 -10.24
N LYS A 131 31.81 14.61 -11.44
CA LYS A 131 30.64 15.47 -11.66
C LYS A 131 29.34 14.79 -11.18
N LEU A 132 29.12 13.53 -11.55
CA LEU A 132 27.93 12.80 -11.10
C LEU A 132 27.92 12.63 -9.58
N SER A 133 29.08 12.33 -8.98
CA SER A 133 29.26 12.19 -7.52
C SER A 133 28.87 13.47 -6.79
N GLN A 134 29.32 14.63 -7.25
CA GLN A 134 28.96 15.93 -6.68
C GLN A 134 27.46 16.23 -6.76
N ASN A 135 26.78 15.76 -7.80
CA ASN A 135 25.34 15.97 -8.00
C ASN A 135 24.46 14.99 -7.22
N THR A 136 25.04 14.02 -6.50
CA THR A 136 24.26 13.17 -5.58
C THR A 136 23.87 13.92 -4.29
N GLU A 137 24.58 15.02 -3.99
CA GLU A 137 24.34 15.84 -2.81
C GLU A 137 22.90 16.39 -2.83
N GLY A 138 22.24 16.37 -1.67
CA GLY A 138 20.87 16.87 -1.55
C GLY A 138 19.77 15.87 -1.92
N VAL A 139 20.05 14.78 -2.66
CA VAL A 139 19.03 13.77 -2.97
C VAL A 139 18.40 13.21 -1.69
N VAL A 140 19.24 12.90 -0.70
CA VAL A 140 18.83 12.35 0.60
C VAL A 140 18.09 13.37 1.46
N GLN A 141 18.33 14.68 1.27
CA GLN A 141 17.65 15.71 2.05
C GLN A 141 16.13 15.67 1.85
N ARG A 142 15.67 15.30 0.64
CA ARG A 142 14.25 15.11 0.31
C ARG A 142 13.57 14.00 1.15
N TYR A 143 14.38 13.10 1.72
CA TYR A 143 13.96 11.95 2.52
C TYR A 143 14.46 12.03 3.97
N ALA A 144 15.03 13.18 4.37
CA ALA A 144 15.50 13.37 5.73
C ALA A 144 14.33 13.28 6.72
N LYS A 145 14.61 12.75 7.91
CA LYS A 145 13.61 12.56 8.98
C LYS A 145 12.73 13.79 9.25
N PRO A 146 13.25 15.04 9.28
CA PRO A 146 12.41 16.22 9.45
C PRO A 146 11.39 16.40 8.32
N ILE A 147 11.81 16.22 7.06
CA ILE A 147 10.94 16.37 5.88
C ILE A 147 9.83 15.32 5.87
N ILE A 148 10.18 14.06 6.16
CA ILE A 148 9.18 12.98 6.24
C ILE A 148 8.20 13.22 7.39
N ARG A 149 8.69 13.71 8.54
CA ARG A 149 7.83 14.09 9.67
C ARG A 149 6.85 15.19 9.30
N GLU A 150 7.30 16.24 8.63
CA GLU A 150 6.44 17.34 8.19
C GLU A 150 5.37 16.87 7.20
N LYS A 151 5.73 16.03 6.22
CA LYS A 151 4.77 15.43 5.28
C LYS A 151 3.73 14.58 6.01
N LEU A 152 4.14 13.79 6.99
CA LEU A 152 3.22 12.97 7.78
C LEU A 152 2.29 13.83 8.64
N LEU A 153 2.80 14.86 9.30
CA LEU A 153 1.99 15.80 10.07
C LEU A 153 1.00 16.55 9.18
N SER A 154 1.42 16.98 7.99
CA SER A 154 0.52 17.61 7.02
C SER A 154 -0.60 16.67 6.59
N LEU A 155 -0.32 15.37 6.42
CA LEU A 155 -1.35 14.38 6.09
C LEU A 155 -2.32 14.16 7.26
N LEU A 156 -1.81 14.07 8.49
CA LEU A 156 -2.65 13.92 9.68
C LEU A 156 -3.54 15.15 9.88
N ASN A 157 -2.99 16.35 9.74
CA ASN A 157 -3.76 17.59 9.81
C ASN A 157 -4.79 17.67 8.69
N TYR A 158 -4.46 17.23 7.47
CA TYR A 158 -5.44 17.13 6.38
C TYR A 158 -6.59 16.17 6.76
N VAL A 159 -6.30 15.03 7.38
CA VAL A 159 -7.35 14.13 7.85
C VAL A 159 -8.18 14.76 8.96
N ASP A 160 -7.57 15.53 9.87
CA ASP A 160 -8.26 16.19 10.98
C ASP A 160 -9.11 17.40 10.52
N GLU A 161 -8.61 18.21 9.59
CA GLU A 161 -9.33 19.36 9.01
C GLU A 161 -10.52 18.93 8.13
N TYR A 162 -10.45 17.73 7.55
CA TYR A 162 -11.55 17.11 6.80
C TYR A 162 -12.40 16.15 7.65
N GLN A 163 -12.29 16.20 8.98
CA GLN A 163 -13.37 15.74 9.86
C GLN A 163 -14.52 16.76 9.80
N ASP A 164 -15.23 16.81 8.67
CA ASP A 164 -16.59 17.34 8.68
C ASP A 164 -17.37 16.51 9.71
N GLU A 165 -17.95 17.17 10.72
CA GLU A 165 -18.88 16.52 11.62
C GLU A 165 -19.91 15.75 10.78
N LEU A 166 -20.11 14.47 11.09
CA LEU A 166 -21.23 13.69 10.56
C LEU A 166 -22.50 14.54 10.72
N PRO A 167 -23.15 14.98 9.64
CA PRO A 167 -24.28 15.87 9.79
C PRO A 167 -25.56 15.04 10.10
N VAL A 168 -25.43 13.82 10.61
CA VAL A 168 -26.55 12.95 10.96
C VAL A 168 -26.85 13.04 12.46
N SER A 169 -27.89 13.80 12.82
CA SER A 169 -28.46 13.80 14.17
C SER A 169 -29.75 12.97 14.20
N ILE A 170 -29.77 11.89 14.98
CA ILE A 170 -30.95 11.03 15.13
C ILE A 170 -31.90 11.70 16.13
N GLN A 171 -33.08 12.12 15.67
CA GLN A 171 -34.07 12.77 16.54
C GLN A 171 -35.03 11.77 17.19
N SER A 172 -35.47 10.72 16.48
CA SER A 172 -36.34 9.67 17.04
C SER A 172 -36.41 8.41 16.16
N ILE A 173 -36.72 7.27 16.77
CA ILE A 173 -36.94 5.99 16.09
C ILE A 173 -38.41 5.61 16.34
N ASN A 174 -39.23 5.57 15.28
CA ASN A 174 -40.64 5.13 15.37
C ASN A 174 -40.81 3.80 14.63
N GLN A 175 -40.85 2.70 15.37
CA GLN A 175 -40.95 1.36 14.78
C GLN A 175 -42.40 1.05 14.39
N VAL A 176 -42.59 0.50 13.18
CA VAL A 176 -43.84 -0.13 12.78
C VAL A 176 -43.51 -1.51 12.26
N ILE A 177 -43.57 -2.49 13.16
CA ILE A 177 -43.23 -3.88 12.84
C ILE A 177 -44.48 -4.56 12.28
N SER A 178 -44.49 -4.84 10.98
CA SER A 178 -45.30 -5.92 10.43
C SER A 178 -44.38 -7.13 10.29
N ILE A 179 -44.80 -8.31 10.73
CA ILE A 179 -44.03 -9.54 10.56
C ILE A 179 -44.87 -10.50 9.76
N ASP A 180 -44.41 -10.76 8.54
CA ASP A 180 -45.09 -11.66 7.61
C ASP A 180 -44.27 -12.95 7.46
N LYS A 181 -44.88 -14.09 7.79
CA LYS A 181 -44.23 -15.40 7.68
C LYS A 181 -44.39 -15.89 6.25
N LYS A 182 -43.40 -15.63 5.39
CA LYS A 182 -43.37 -16.20 4.03
C LYS A 182 -42.65 -17.55 4.01
N GLU A 183 -42.97 -18.35 2.99
CA GLU A 183 -42.50 -19.73 2.79
C GLU A 183 -40.96 -19.87 2.66
N ASP A 184 -40.22 -18.76 2.62
CA ASP A 184 -38.78 -18.67 2.36
C ASP A 184 -37.89 -18.64 3.62
N ARG A 185 -38.42 -19.01 4.80
CA ARG A 185 -37.69 -18.95 6.09
C ARG A 185 -37.02 -17.58 6.34
N SER A 186 -37.67 -16.49 5.99
CA SER A 186 -37.18 -15.13 6.32
C SER A 186 -38.20 -14.37 7.15
N ILE A 187 -37.73 -13.47 8.03
CA ILE A 187 -38.58 -12.51 8.74
C ILE A 187 -38.49 -11.18 8.02
N TYR A 188 -39.64 -10.65 7.60
CA TYR A 188 -39.73 -9.34 6.98
C TYR A 188 -39.99 -8.28 8.04
N LEU A 189 -38.98 -7.42 8.19
CA LEU A 189 -38.87 -6.15 8.92
C LEU A 189 -39.43 -4.93 8.19
N ASP A 190 -40.66 -4.48 8.42
CA ASP A 190 -40.97 -3.08 8.07
C ASP A 190 -40.37 -2.15 9.13
N ILE A 191 -39.45 -1.26 8.73
CA ILE A 191 -38.80 -0.33 9.66
C ILE A 191 -38.91 1.09 9.11
N GLU A 192 -39.58 1.95 9.87
CA GLU A 192 -39.62 3.39 9.63
C GLU A 192 -38.67 4.10 10.60
N LEU A 193 -37.71 4.86 10.07
CA LEU A 193 -36.81 5.68 10.88
C LEU A 193 -37.02 7.16 10.54
N ASN A 194 -37.30 7.96 11.56
CA ASN A 194 -37.31 9.41 11.43
C ASN A 194 -35.88 9.94 11.60
N LEU A 195 -35.09 9.85 10.54
CA LEU A 195 -33.73 10.38 10.49
C LEU A 195 -33.77 11.82 9.99
N LYS A 196 -33.29 12.78 10.79
CA LYS A 196 -32.98 14.12 10.28
C LYS A 196 -31.52 14.14 9.84
N LEU A 197 -31.31 14.00 8.53
CA LEU A 197 -29.99 14.17 7.94
C LEU A 197 -29.80 15.66 7.72
N VAL A 198 -28.88 16.26 8.46
CA VAL A 198 -28.21 17.46 7.96
C VAL A 198 -27.24 16.89 6.92
N THR A 199 -27.36 17.24 5.66
CA THR A 199 -26.36 16.92 4.62
C THR A 199 -26.75 17.69 3.37
N GLU A 200 -25.77 18.21 2.63
CA GLU A 200 -26.00 18.81 1.32
C GLU A 200 -26.19 17.72 0.23
N GLU A 201 -25.92 16.44 0.54
CA GLU A 201 -26.06 15.34 -0.43
C GLU A 201 -27.51 14.83 -0.55
N ILE A 202 -27.95 14.69 -1.80
CA ILE A 202 -29.36 14.43 -2.18
C ILE A 202 -29.79 12.96 -1.94
N GLN A 203 -28.86 12.02 -1.70
CA GLN A 203 -29.18 10.58 -1.55
C GLN A 203 -28.22 9.84 -0.59
N PRO A 204 -28.54 9.73 0.72
CA PRO A 204 -27.80 8.86 1.64
C PRO A 204 -27.96 7.38 1.25
N LYS A 205 -26.89 6.60 1.35
CA LYS A 205 -27.01 5.12 1.36
C LYS A 205 -27.08 4.68 2.82
N CYS A 206 -28.02 3.79 3.16
CA CYS A 206 -28.08 3.21 4.50
C CYS A 206 -27.79 1.71 4.38
N TYR A 207 -26.99 1.17 5.29
CA TYR A 207 -26.50 -0.20 5.24
C TYR A 207 -26.77 -0.91 6.56
N ILE A 208 -27.58 -1.97 6.53
CA ILE A 208 -27.90 -2.68 7.77
C ILE A 208 -26.82 -3.71 8.03
N HIS A 209 -26.01 -3.47 9.07
CA HIS A 209 -24.98 -4.39 9.53
C HIS A 209 -25.46 -5.08 10.79
N VAL A 210 -25.89 -6.34 10.66
CA VAL A 210 -26.17 -7.18 11.83
C VAL A 210 -24.85 -7.80 12.27
N THR A 211 -24.31 -7.32 13.38
CA THR A 211 -23.12 -7.89 14.00
C THR A 211 -23.55 -8.84 15.10
N ALA A 212 -23.18 -10.11 14.98
CA ALA A 212 -23.33 -11.12 16.02
C ALA A 212 -22.03 -11.93 16.14
N PRO A 213 -21.60 -12.32 17.36
CA PRO A 213 -20.35 -13.05 17.57
C PRO A 213 -20.31 -14.37 16.77
N GLY A 214 -19.37 -14.48 15.83
CA GLY A 214 -19.21 -15.64 14.94
C GLY A 214 -19.89 -15.53 13.56
N ALA A 215 -20.50 -14.38 13.23
CA ALA A 215 -21.09 -14.10 11.91
C ALA A 215 -20.19 -13.24 10.99
N PHE A 216 -18.92 -13.03 11.37
CA PHE A 216 -17.98 -12.17 10.63
C PHE A 216 -17.75 -12.58 9.16
N ASP A 217 -18.02 -13.85 8.80
CA ASP A 217 -17.73 -14.38 7.46
C ASP A 217 -18.97 -14.62 6.57
N LYS A 218 -20.19 -14.23 7.00
CA LYS A 218 -21.42 -14.62 6.26
C LYS A 218 -22.36 -13.50 5.84
N MET A 219 -22.11 -12.26 6.23
CA MET A 219 -22.96 -11.14 5.83
C MET A 219 -22.17 -10.17 4.96
N ASP A 220 -21.98 -10.56 3.70
CA ASP A 220 -21.91 -9.56 2.65
C ASP A 220 -23.21 -8.74 2.74
N SER A 221 -23.04 -7.46 3.04
CA SER A 221 -24.02 -6.40 3.07
C SER A 221 -25.26 -6.70 2.22
N THR A 222 -26.37 -7.07 2.85
CA THR A 222 -27.66 -7.09 2.15
C THR A 222 -28.05 -5.63 1.91
N LEU A 223 -27.76 -5.12 0.71
CA LEU A 223 -28.06 -3.76 0.30
C LEU A 223 -29.58 -3.60 0.15
N TYR A 224 -30.24 -2.99 1.13
CA TYR A 224 -31.63 -2.58 1.00
C TYR A 224 -31.69 -1.12 0.51
N GLN A 225 -32.17 -0.94 -0.71
CA GLN A 225 -32.46 0.39 -1.26
C GLN A 225 -33.85 0.84 -0.76
N GLY A 226 -33.88 1.65 0.29
CA GLY A 226 -35.10 2.31 0.79
C GLY A 226 -35.49 3.54 -0.04
N VAL A 227 -36.74 3.98 0.10
CA VAL A 227 -37.25 5.21 -0.53
C VAL A 227 -36.99 6.40 0.39
N TYR A 228 -36.30 7.41 -0.14
CA TYR A 228 -35.90 8.61 0.59
C TYR A 228 -36.97 9.71 0.56
N SER A 229 -37.19 10.37 1.70
CA SER A 229 -37.80 11.70 1.78
C SER A 229 -36.97 12.58 2.72
N SER A 230 -37.02 13.90 2.54
CA SER A 230 -36.16 14.89 3.23
C SER A 230 -36.20 14.87 4.77
N GLU A 231 -37.14 14.15 5.39
CA GLU A 231 -37.30 14.08 6.85
C GLU A 231 -37.56 12.66 7.39
N LYS A 232 -37.76 11.67 6.51
CA LYS A 232 -38.12 10.29 6.89
C LYS A 232 -37.44 9.27 5.99
N PHE A 233 -36.87 8.25 6.61
CA PHE A 233 -36.25 7.11 5.95
C PHE A 233 -37.09 5.86 6.20
N LYS A 234 -37.75 5.34 5.16
CA LYS A 234 -38.50 4.08 5.22
C LYS A 234 -37.79 3.02 4.39
N PHE A 235 -37.59 1.85 4.97
CA PHE A 235 -37.06 0.70 4.25
C PHE A 235 -37.68 -0.59 4.79
N ASN A 236 -37.70 -1.60 3.91
CA ASN A 236 -38.10 -2.94 4.27
C ASN A 236 -36.82 -3.76 4.38
N LEU A 237 -36.63 -4.43 5.51
CA LEU A 237 -35.50 -5.28 5.81
C LEU A 237 -35.97 -6.72 5.81
N SER A 238 -35.40 -7.59 4.98
CA SER A 238 -35.59 -9.03 5.14
C SER A 238 -34.44 -9.59 5.96
N ILE A 239 -34.74 -10.29 7.05
CA ILE A 239 -33.73 -10.93 7.90
C ILE A 239 -33.80 -12.44 7.65
N PRO A 240 -32.73 -13.05 7.09
CA PRO A 240 -32.65 -14.49 6.93
C PRO A 240 -32.69 -15.24 8.27
N PHE A 241 -33.22 -16.46 8.30
CA PHE A 241 -33.33 -17.29 9.50
C PHE A 241 -31.98 -17.50 10.22
N GLU A 242 -30.89 -17.63 9.49
CA GLU A 242 -29.56 -17.88 10.05
C GLU A 242 -29.07 -16.70 10.90
N VAL A 243 -29.50 -15.48 10.55
CA VAL A 243 -29.20 -14.26 11.31
C VAL A 243 -30.04 -14.22 12.58
N ILE A 244 -31.28 -14.67 12.51
CA ILE A 244 -32.20 -14.78 13.66
C ILE A 244 -31.67 -15.79 14.68
N GLU A 245 -31.19 -16.95 14.24
CA GLU A 245 -30.55 -17.94 15.13
C GLU A 245 -29.35 -17.34 15.87
N SER A 246 -28.59 -16.49 15.20
CA SER A 246 -27.46 -15.79 15.82
C SER A 246 -27.92 -14.74 16.84
N ILE A 247 -28.98 -13.98 16.54
CA ILE A 247 -29.59 -13.02 17.48
C ILE A 247 -30.12 -13.73 18.74
N LEU A 248 -30.76 -14.89 18.58
CA LEU A 248 -31.24 -15.73 19.70
C LEU A 248 -30.09 -16.29 20.55
N LYS A 249 -28.98 -16.67 19.91
CA LYS A 249 -27.80 -17.23 20.60
C LYS A 249 -27.04 -16.20 21.43
N TYR A 250 -27.10 -14.92 21.06
CA TYR A 250 -26.43 -13.82 21.77
C TYR A 250 -27.43 -12.72 22.18
N PRO A 251 -28.27 -12.99 23.21
CA PRO A 251 -29.33 -12.09 23.65
C PRO A 251 -28.83 -10.78 24.27
N GLU A 252 -27.55 -10.66 24.60
CA GLU A 252 -26.95 -9.43 25.16
C GLU A 252 -26.47 -8.42 24.10
N GLU A 253 -26.27 -8.85 22.84
CA GLU A 253 -25.68 -7.98 21.80
C GLU A 253 -26.74 -7.06 21.14
N PRO A 254 -26.49 -5.75 20.97
CA PRO A 254 -27.48 -4.83 20.42
C PRO A 254 -27.65 -5.04 18.90
N PHE A 255 -28.89 -5.00 18.43
CA PHE A 255 -29.15 -4.85 16.99
C PHE A 255 -28.63 -3.48 16.55
N THR A 256 -27.86 -3.42 15.46
CA THR A 256 -27.27 -2.17 14.97
C THR A 256 -27.57 -1.92 13.49
N LEU A 257 -27.68 -0.65 13.12
CA LEU A 257 -27.87 -0.16 11.76
C LEU A 257 -26.68 0.72 11.38
N GLY A 258 -26.00 0.36 10.30
CA GLY A 258 -24.98 1.21 9.69
C GLY A 258 -25.62 2.29 8.81
N VAL A 259 -25.17 3.51 8.93
CA VAL A 259 -25.53 4.57 7.99
C VAL A 259 -24.24 5.09 7.39
N GLN A 260 -24.13 5.09 6.06
CA GLN A 260 -22.90 5.47 5.39
C GLN A 260 -23.14 6.26 4.09
N ASN A 261 -22.48 7.41 3.97
CA ASN A 261 -22.34 8.08 2.68
C ASN A 261 -21.01 7.70 2.00
N LYS A 262 -20.62 8.39 0.93
CA LYS A 262 -19.35 8.06 0.24
C LYS A 262 -18.09 8.14 1.13
N ARG A 263 -18.15 8.79 2.29
CA ARG A 263 -16.98 9.17 3.10
C ARG A 263 -17.07 8.82 4.59
N HIS A 264 -18.26 8.59 5.14
CA HIS A 264 -18.46 8.36 6.58
C HIS A 264 -19.36 7.17 6.85
N TYR A 265 -19.14 6.48 7.98
CA TYR A 265 -19.91 5.33 8.45
C TYR A 265 -20.23 5.48 9.95
N GLN A 266 -21.49 5.29 10.34
CA GLN A 266 -21.92 5.32 11.74
C GLN A 266 -22.81 4.12 12.09
N MET A 267 -22.61 3.55 13.27
CA MET A 267 -23.47 2.49 13.82
C MET A 267 -24.51 3.04 14.79
N ILE A 268 -25.77 2.71 14.56
CA ILE A 268 -26.94 3.10 15.35
C ILE A 268 -27.47 1.87 16.06
N LYS A 269 -27.52 1.87 17.40
CA LYS A 269 -28.14 0.77 18.17
C LYS A 269 -29.67 0.88 18.13
N LEU A 270 -30.36 -0.22 17.85
CA LEU A 270 -31.83 -0.33 17.75
C LEU A 270 -32.35 -1.38 18.74
N PRO A 271 -32.30 -1.12 20.06
CA PRO A 271 -32.58 -2.13 21.09
C PRO A 271 -33.98 -2.73 21.00
N LYS A 272 -35.00 -1.91 20.70
CA LYS A 272 -36.40 -2.33 20.63
C LYS A 272 -36.70 -3.34 19.49
N ILE A 273 -35.97 -3.30 18.37
CA ILE A 273 -36.17 -4.26 17.25
C ILE A 273 -35.88 -5.69 17.73
N LYS A 274 -34.87 -5.85 18.59
CA LYS A 274 -34.51 -7.15 19.14
C LYS A 274 -35.62 -7.71 20.03
N GLU A 275 -36.19 -6.88 20.92
CA GLU A 275 -37.29 -7.28 21.79
C GLU A 275 -38.51 -7.75 20.98
N GLU A 276 -38.83 -7.05 19.90
CA GLU A 276 -39.97 -7.40 19.04
C GLU A 276 -39.70 -8.69 18.22
N ILE A 277 -38.47 -8.90 17.71
CA ILE A 277 -38.08 -10.17 17.07
C ILE A 277 -38.19 -11.33 18.06
N LEU A 278 -37.66 -11.17 19.28
CA LEU A 278 -37.72 -12.19 20.33
C LEU A 278 -39.16 -12.49 20.74
N SER A 279 -40.02 -11.46 20.83
CA SER A 279 -41.43 -11.63 21.15
C SER A 279 -42.22 -12.33 20.05
N PHE A 280 -41.83 -12.19 18.78
CA PHE A 280 -42.49 -12.87 17.67
C PHE A 280 -42.07 -14.34 17.52
N LEU A 281 -40.85 -14.67 17.93
CA LEU A 281 -40.29 -16.02 17.82
C LEU A 281 -40.72 -16.98 18.93
N ASN A 282 -41.12 -16.45 20.09
CA ASN A 282 -41.69 -17.21 21.22
C ASN A 282 -43.19 -17.48 21.02
#